data_AF-A0A1G9F6X1-F1
#
_entry.id   AF-A0A1G9F6X1-F1
#
_cell.length_a   1.000
_cell.length_b   1.000
_cell.length_c   1.000
_cell.angle_alpha   90.00
_cell.angle_beta   90.00
_cell.angle_gamma   90.00
#
_symmetry.space_group_name_H-M   'P 1'
#
loop_
_entity.id
_entity.type
_entity.pdbx_description
1 polymer ?
#
loop_
_entity_poly.entity_id
_entity_poly.type
_entity_poly.pdbx_seq_one_letter_code
_entity_poly.pdbx_strand_id
1 'polypeptide(L)'
;MWRTSVVAVALVAALAGCGEGATEPAGSGSPAEPVEPATGESRSMGDYALLVNGRVRCDQDVSSDEAKDTIERVGGLQQPTWSVRFAEGTAAGVVVLVAGDLEDARPQLFDDYHVAVIVGLSEDQTRAEDFRAVREAVREVCD
;
A
#
# COMPACT_ATOMS: atom_id res chain seq x y z
N MET A 1 -7.74 0.28 -43.95
CA MET A 1 -7.04 1.57 -43.80
C MET A 1 -6.45 1.62 -42.41
N TRP A 2 -5.15 1.37 -42.28
CA TRP A 2 -4.41 1.45 -41.01
C TRP A 2 -3.97 2.89 -40.74
N ARG A 3 -4.03 3.33 -39.48
CA ARG A 3 -3.33 4.53 -39.01
C ARG A 3 -2.60 4.18 -37.72
N THR A 4 -1.32 3.90 -37.86
CA THR A 4 -0.31 3.96 -36.82
C THR A 4 0.00 5.42 -36.52
N SER A 5 0.17 5.76 -35.25
CA SER A 5 0.80 7.02 -34.84
C SER A 5 1.76 6.72 -33.71
N VAL A 6 3.04 6.76 -34.06
CA VAL A 6 4.20 6.71 -33.17
C VAL A 6 4.55 8.16 -32.86
N VAL A 7 4.60 8.56 -31.60
CA VAL A 7 5.24 9.82 -31.19
C VAL A 7 6.18 9.55 -30.02
N ALA A 8 7.40 10.04 -30.20
CA ALA A 8 8.60 9.73 -29.44
C ALA A 8 8.78 10.59 -28.19
N VAL A 9 9.41 9.95 -27.20
CA VAL A 9 10.27 10.40 -26.09
C VAL A 9 10.65 11.90 -26.04
N ALA A 10 10.50 12.48 -24.84
CA ALA A 10 11.37 13.54 -24.35
C ALA A 10 11.81 13.23 -22.91
N LEU A 11 13.03 12.73 -22.76
CA LEU A 11 13.77 12.66 -21.50
C LEU A 11 14.38 14.04 -21.23
N VAL A 12 14.06 14.65 -20.08
CA VAL A 12 14.80 15.79 -19.57
C VAL A 12 15.34 15.42 -18.19
N ALA A 13 16.62 15.08 -18.15
CA ALA A 13 17.41 15.06 -16.94
C ALA A 13 17.93 16.48 -16.68
N ALA A 14 17.72 17.00 -15.47
CA ALA A 14 18.39 18.20 -14.98
C ALA A 14 19.12 17.84 -13.68
N LEU A 15 20.45 17.82 -13.75
CA LEU A 15 21.36 17.77 -12.62
C LEU A 15 21.82 19.20 -12.27
N ALA A 16 22.24 19.34 -11.01
CA ALA A 16 23.14 20.35 -10.44
C ALA A 16 22.52 21.56 -9.74
N GLY A 17 22.88 21.70 -8.46
CA GLY A 17 22.68 22.88 -7.64
C GLY A 17 23.07 22.68 -6.18
N CYS A 18 24.37 22.44 -5.91
CA CYS A 18 24.96 22.66 -4.58
C CYS A 18 25.24 24.17 -4.41
N GLY A 19 24.91 24.74 -3.26
CA GLY A 19 25.24 26.11 -2.89
C GLY A 19 24.91 26.40 -1.43
N GLU A 20 25.92 26.26 -0.57
CA GLU A 20 25.97 26.76 0.81
C GLU A 20 25.88 28.30 0.88
N GLY A 21 25.27 28.84 1.96
CA GLY A 21 25.53 30.23 2.38
C GLY A 21 24.38 31.00 3.07
N ALA A 22 24.19 30.74 4.37
CA ALA A 22 23.79 31.63 5.47
C ALA A 22 22.80 32.81 5.26
N THR A 23 21.70 32.83 6.04
CA THR A 23 21.26 33.99 6.87
C THR A 23 20.27 33.51 7.95
N GLU A 24 20.66 33.55 9.22
CA GLU A 24 19.78 33.51 10.43
C GLU A 24 19.25 34.94 10.74
N PRO A 25 18.19 35.19 11.56
CA PRO A 25 17.89 34.47 12.81
C PRO A 25 16.39 34.32 13.26
N ALA A 26 16.25 33.49 14.31
CA ALA A 26 15.32 33.56 15.44
C ALA A 26 13.79 33.51 15.19
N GLY A 27 13.21 32.34 15.49
CA GLY A 27 11.80 32.15 15.79
C GLY A 27 11.61 30.87 16.61
N SER A 28 11.46 31.02 17.92
CA SER A 28 11.25 29.93 18.89
C SER A 28 9.90 29.24 18.65
N GLY A 29 9.93 27.94 18.34
CA GLY A 29 8.75 27.08 18.28
C GLY A 29 9.15 25.71 17.75
N SER A 30 8.99 24.68 18.58
CA SER A 30 9.46 23.31 18.37
C SER A 30 9.29 22.80 16.93
N PRO A 31 10.29 22.12 16.34
CA PRO A 31 10.03 21.31 15.17
C PRO A 31 9.12 20.16 15.61
N ALA A 32 7.87 20.18 15.15
CA ALA A 32 7.10 18.95 15.06
C ALA A 32 7.92 18.01 14.15
N GLU A 33 8.24 16.84 14.69
CA GLU A 33 9.04 15.83 14.00
C GLU A 33 8.45 15.56 12.61
N PRO A 34 9.28 15.34 11.58
CA PRO A 34 8.77 14.88 10.29
C PRO A 34 8.11 13.53 10.53
N VAL A 35 6.79 13.46 10.37
CA VAL A 35 6.11 12.18 10.28
C VAL A 35 6.55 11.59 8.94
N GLU A 36 7.51 10.67 8.98
CA GLU A 36 7.93 9.94 7.79
C GLU A 36 6.68 9.31 7.15
N PRO A 37 6.42 9.53 5.85
CA PRO A 37 5.33 8.84 5.20
C PRO A 37 5.61 7.33 5.27
N ALA A 38 4.59 6.56 5.62
CA ALA A 38 4.62 5.10 5.55
C ALA A 38 5.02 4.70 4.13
N THR A 39 6.31 4.42 3.95
CA THR A 39 6.88 4.07 2.65
C THR A 39 6.53 2.62 2.41
N GLY A 40 5.34 2.39 1.84
CA GLY A 40 4.94 1.07 1.40
C GLY A 40 5.86 0.65 0.26
N GLU A 41 6.58 -0.46 0.43
CA GLU A 41 7.38 -1.02 -0.66
C GLU A 41 6.42 -1.72 -1.64
N SER A 42 6.41 -1.28 -2.90
CA SER A 42 5.58 -1.86 -3.95
C SER A 42 6.37 -2.94 -4.68
N ARG A 43 5.87 -4.18 -4.67
CA ARG A 43 6.41 -5.28 -5.46
C ARG A 43 5.35 -5.76 -6.45
N SER A 44 5.71 -5.86 -7.73
CA SER A 44 4.86 -6.45 -8.77
C SER A 44 5.26 -7.92 -8.94
N MET A 45 4.37 -8.85 -8.60
CA MET A 45 4.58 -10.28 -8.80
C MET A 45 3.31 -10.89 -9.40
N GLY A 46 3.37 -11.29 -10.67
CA GLY A 46 2.22 -11.85 -11.38
C GLY A 46 1.11 -10.83 -11.71
N ASP A 47 -0.15 -11.29 -11.67
CA ASP A 47 -1.37 -10.53 -12.01
C ASP A 47 -1.88 -9.60 -10.88
N TYR A 48 -1.10 -9.43 -9.81
CA TYR A 48 -1.47 -8.59 -8.66
C TYR A 48 -0.34 -7.66 -8.24
N ALA A 49 -0.72 -6.52 -7.65
CA ALA A 49 0.19 -5.57 -7.03
C ALA A 49 0.22 -5.80 -5.53
N LEU A 50 1.42 -5.85 -4.94
CA LEU A 50 1.60 -6.05 -3.49
C LEU A 50 2.17 -4.79 -2.86
N LEU A 51 1.47 -4.24 -1.87
CA LEU A 51 1.94 -3.14 -1.03
C LEU A 51 2.12 -3.64 0.40
N VAL A 52 3.30 -3.43 0.97
CA VAL A 52 3.63 -3.89 2.33
C VAL A 52 3.81 -2.67 3.23
N ASN A 53 3.16 -2.68 4.39
CA ASN A 53 3.37 -1.64 5.39
C ASN A 53 4.77 -1.80 6.02
N GLY A 54 5.54 -0.72 6.14
CA GLY A 54 6.91 -0.76 6.69
C GLY A 54 7.01 -1.24 8.15
N ARG A 55 5.88 -1.42 8.84
CA ARG A 55 5.78 -1.89 10.22
C ARG A 55 5.37 -3.36 10.38
N VAL A 56 5.30 -4.12 9.28
CA VAL A 56 4.90 -5.54 9.32
C VAL A 56 5.83 -6.36 10.22
N ARG A 57 5.21 -7.29 10.97
CA ARG A 57 5.89 -8.34 11.73
C ARG A 57 5.23 -9.67 11.44
N CYS A 58 6.02 -10.74 11.44
CA CYS A 58 5.62 -12.08 10.98
C CYS A 58 5.38 -13.06 12.13
N ASP A 59 4.74 -12.58 13.18
CA ASP A 59 4.43 -13.29 14.41
C ASP A 59 3.11 -12.82 15.03
N GLN A 60 2.25 -12.18 14.23
CA GLN A 60 0.98 -11.63 14.68
C GLN A 60 -0.01 -12.72 15.08
N ASP A 61 -0.76 -12.47 16.17
CA ASP A 61 -1.84 -13.34 16.61
C ASP A 61 -3.09 -13.12 15.75
N VAL A 62 -3.34 -14.07 14.84
CA VAL A 62 -4.50 -14.10 13.95
C VAL A 62 -5.84 -14.16 14.68
N SER A 63 -5.83 -14.62 15.94
CA SER A 63 -7.04 -14.79 16.75
C SER A 63 -7.32 -13.62 17.69
N SER A 64 -6.45 -12.61 17.69
CA SER A 64 -6.59 -11.40 18.49
C SER A 64 -7.88 -10.65 18.15
N ASP A 65 -8.46 -9.99 19.17
CA ASP A 65 -9.67 -9.19 18.97
C ASP A 65 -9.38 -7.96 18.09
N GLU A 66 -8.18 -7.39 18.16
CA GLU A 66 -7.74 -6.30 17.27
C GLU A 66 -7.76 -6.71 15.79
N ALA A 67 -7.31 -7.92 15.46
CA ALA A 67 -7.38 -8.44 14.09
C ALA A 67 -8.84 -8.60 13.64
N LYS A 68 -9.71 -9.16 14.48
CA LYS A 68 -11.14 -9.33 14.17
C LYS A 68 -11.84 -7.99 13.97
N ASP A 69 -11.67 -7.05 14.89
CA ASP A 69 -12.26 -5.72 14.83
C ASP A 69 -11.81 -4.98 13.56
N THR A 70 -10.56 -5.16 13.15
CA THR A 70 -10.05 -4.58 11.91
C THR A 70 -10.70 -5.25 10.68
N ILE A 71 -10.76 -6.57 10.63
CA ILE A 71 -11.44 -7.32 9.56
C ILE A 71 -12.91 -6.91 9.43
N GLU A 72 -13.63 -6.77 10.54
CA GLU A 72 -15.04 -6.36 10.54
C GLU A 72 -15.24 -4.93 10.02
N ARG A 73 -14.30 -4.02 10.29
CA ARG A 73 -14.37 -2.63 9.83
C ARG A 73 -14.01 -2.48 8.35
N VAL A 74 -13.02 -3.22 7.87
CA VAL A 74 -12.50 -3.06 6.49
C VAL A 74 -13.10 -4.04 5.49
N GLY A 75 -13.60 -5.20 5.95
CA GLY A 75 -14.20 -6.19 5.09
C GLY A 75 -15.45 -5.66 4.39
N GLY A 76 -15.41 -5.55 3.07
CA GLY A 76 -16.52 -4.98 2.29
C GLY A 76 -16.58 -3.45 2.30
N LEU A 77 -15.53 -2.77 2.77
CA LEU A 77 -15.43 -1.31 2.72
C LEU A 77 -15.49 -0.83 1.27
N GLN A 78 -16.38 0.11 0.99
CA GLN A 78 -16.59 0.70 -0.34
C GLN A 78 -16.24 2.18 -0.32
N GLN A 79 -15.37 2.60 -1.23
CA GLN A 79 -15.02 3.99 -1.50
C GLN A 79 -15.28 4.34 -2.97
N PRO A 80 -15.24 5.63 -3.35
CA PRO A 80 -15.53 6.04 -4.72
C PRO A 80 -14.58 5.44 -5.78
N THR A 81 -13.30 5.22 -5.45
CA THR A 81 -12.27 4.77 -6.40
C THR A 81 -11.73 3.37 -6.11
N TRP A 82 -12.09 2.77 -4.97
CA TRP A 82 -11.62 1.45 -4.57
C TRP A 82 -12.58 0.76 -3.59
N SER A 83 -12.43 -0.56 -3.45
CA SER A 83 -13.18 -1.34 -2.46
C SER A 83 -12.36 -2.50 -1.91
N VAL A 84 -12.58 -2.85 -0.65
CA VAL A 84 -12.00 -4.05 -0.03
C VAL A 84 -12.96 -5.21 -0.27
N ARG A 85 -12.52 -6.18 -1.07
CA ARG A 85 -13.31 -7.37 -1.38
C ARG A 85 -13.24 -8.42 -0.30
N PHE A 86 -12.08 -8.49 0.36
CA PHE A 86 -11.78 -9.51 1.35
C PHE A 86 -10.72 -8.99 2.33
N ALA A 87 -10.82 -9.43 3.58
CA ALA A 87 -9.87 -9.14 4.62
C ALA A 87 -9.67 -10.40 5.48
N GLU A 88 -8.42 -10.68 5.85
CA GLU A 88 -8.06 -11.84 6.66
C GLU A 88 -6.94 -11.52 7.64
N GLY A 89 -7.05 -12.06 8.85
CA GLY A 89 -6.02 -11.99 9.87
C GLY A 89 -4.97 -13.06 9.59
N THR A 90 -3.71 -12.65 9.49
CA THR A 90 -2.59 -13.53 9.13
C THR A 90 -1.40 -13.31 10.07
N ALA A 91 -0.35 -14.14 9.95
CA ALA A 91 0.87 -13.96 10.72
C ALA A 91 1.59 -12.62 10.43
N ALA A 92 1.34 -12.00 9.27
CA ALA A 92 1.84 -10.67 8.93
C ALA A 92 1.00 -9.52 9.54
N GLY A 93 -0.17 -9.84 10.11
CA GLY A 93 -1.23 -8.89 10.45
C GLY A 93 -2.44 -9.03 9.52
N VAL A 94 -3.32 -8.02 9.50
CA VAL A 94 -4.48 -8.03 8.60
C VAL A 94 -4.05 -7.75 7.16
N VAL A 95 -4.40 -8.68 6.26
CA VAL A 95 -4.18 -8.57 4.82
C VAL A 95 -5.51 -8.30 4.14
N VAL A 96 -5.53 -7.37 3.20
CA VAL A 96 -6.74 -7.00 2.46
C VAL A 96 -6.53 -7.14 0.96
N LEU A 97 -7.59 -7.56 0.26
CA LEU A 97 -7.67 -7.55 -1.19
C LEU A 97 -8.49 -6.35 -1.65
N VAL A 98 -7.88 -5.51 -2.48
CA VAL A 98 -8.44 -4.25 -2.93
C VAL A 98 -8.63 -4.28 -4.44
N ALA A 99 -9.84 -3.94 -4.88
CA ALA A 99 -10.14 -3.64 -6.27
C ALA A 99 -10.18 -2.12 -6.47
N GLY A 100 -9.61 -1.62 -7.57
CA GLY A 100 -9.59 -0.20 -7.91
C GLY A 100 -8.24 0.48 -7.66
N ASP A 101 -8.27 1.77 -7.33
CA ASP A 101 -7.07 2.60 -7.19
C ASP A 101 -6.34 2.35 -5.86
N LEU A 102 -5.14 1.77 -5.94
CA LEU A 102 -4.32 1.47 -4.76
C LEU A 102 -3.59 2.68 -4.20
N GLU A 103 -3.32 3.71 -5.01
CA GLU A 103 -2.68 4.93 -4.53
C GLU A 103 -3.63 5.69 -3.60
N ASP A 104 -4.92 5.71 -3.93
CA ASP A 104 -5.98 6.25 -3.09
C ASP A 104 -6.28 5.37 -1.86
N ALA A 105 -6.21 4.04 -2.00
CA ALA A 105 -6.54 3.11 -0.91
C ALA A 105 -5.45 3.05 0.17
N ARG A 106 -4.19 3.14 -0.25
CA ARG A 106 -3.02 2.89 0.62
C ARG A 106 -3.01 3.73 1.90
N PRO A 107 -3.14 5.08 1.87
CA PRO A 107 -3.04 5.90 3.07
C PRO A 107 -4.10 5.52 4.10
N GLN A 108 -5.37 5.42 3.67
CA GLN A 108 -6.45 5.09 4.57
C GLN A 108 -6.31 3.68 5.17
N LEU A 109 -5.99 2.68 4.36
CA LEU A 109 -5.85 1.30 4.84
C LEU A 109 -4.64 1.11 5.77
N PHE A 110 -3.50 1.74 5.48
CA PHE A 110 -2.30 1.61 6.32
C PHE A 110 -2.32 2.52 7.55
N ASP A 111 -2.80 3.74 7.42
CA ASP A 111 -2.70 4.75 8.47
C ASP A 111 -3.90 4.73 9.41
N ASP A 112 -5.13 4.61 8.89
CA ASP A 112 -6.35 4.66 9.71
C ASP A 112 -6.77 3.28 10.21
N TYR A 113 -6.64 2.26 9.36
CA TYR A 113 -7.07 0.89 9.67
C TYR A 113 -5.93 -0.05 10.09
N HIS A 114 -4.68 0.42 10.02
CA HIS A 114 -3.49 -0.34 10.41
C HIS A 114 -3.36 -1.70 9.70
N VAL A 115 -3.81 -1.77 8.44
CA VAL A 115 -3.61 -2.94 7.59
C VAL A 115 -2.11 -3.18 7.37
N ALA A 116 -1.72 -4.45 7.41
CA ALA A 116 -0.34 -4.89 7.22
C ALA A 116 0.05 -4.96 5.74
N VAL A 117 -0.84 -5.54 4.92
CA VAL A 117 -0.57 -5.80 3.50
C VAL A 117 -1.81 -5.52 2.67
N ILE A 118 -1.63 -4.83 1.54
CA ILE A 118 -2.66 -4.61 0.53
C ILE A 118 -2.29 -5.41 -0.72
N VAL A 119 -3.21 -6.24 -1.19
CA VAL A 119 -3.11 -6.99 -2.43
C VAL A 119 -4.09 -6.41 -3.44
N GLY A 120 -3.56 -5.81 -4.50
CA GLY A 120 -4.34 -5.27 -5.60
C GLY A 120 -4.86 -6.36 -6.52
N LEU A 121 -6.17 -6.35 -6.76
CA LEU A 121 -6.87 -7.31 -7.60
C LEU A 121 -7.14 -6.78 -9.00
N SER A 122 -7.13 -7.72 -9.96
CA SER A 122 -7.84 -7.55 -11.23
C SER A 122 -9.34 -7.85 -11.02
N GLU A 123 -10.24 -7.12 -11.70
CA GLU A 123 -11.68 -7.08 -11.40
C GLU A 123 -12.42 -8.43 -11.46
N ASP A 124 -11.86 -9.44 -12.15
CA ASP A 124 -12.52 -10.71 -12.48
C ASP A 124 -12.06 -11.95 -11.67
N GLN A 125 -11.51 -11.78 -10.46
CA GLN A 125 -11.07 -12.92 -9.64
C GLN A 125 -12.20 -13.64 -8.88
N THR A 126 -12.06 -14.96 -8.73
CA THR A 126 -12.92 -15.81 -7.91
C THR A 126 -12.48 -15.81 -6.44
N ARG A 127 -13.40 -16.14 -5.53
CA ARG A 127 -13.10 -16.26 -4.09
C ARG A 127 -11.94 -17.22 -3.79
N ALA A 128 -11.77 -18.29 -4.57
CA ALA A 128 -10.68 -19.23 -4.37
C ALA A 128 -9.31 -18.64 -4.78
N GLU A 129 -9.30 -17.71 -5.73
CA GLU A 129 -8.10 -16.98 -6.15
C GLU A 129 -7.75 -15.90 -5.11
N ASP A 130 -8.74 -15.24 -4.53
CA ASP A 130 -8.57 -14.30 -3.41
C ASP A 130 -7.79 -14.94 -2.24
N PHE A 131 -8.25 -16.10 -1.76
CA PHE A 131 -7.56 -16.83 -0.68
C PHE A 131 -6.14 -17.27 -1.06
N ARG A 132 -5.92 -17.62 -2.34
CA ARG A 132 -4.58 -17.98 -2.81
C ARG A 132 -3.66 -16.77 -2.80
N ALA A 133 -4.14 -15.63 -3.30
CA ALA A 133 -3.39 -14.39 -3.35
C ALA A 133 -2.98 -13.91 -1.96
N VAL A 134 -3.87 -14.00 -0.96
CA VAL A 134 -3.51 -13.69 0.45
C VAL A 134 -2.40 -14.61 0.96
N ARG A 135 -2.52 -15.92 0.75
CA ARG A 135 -1.50 -16.87 1.21
C ARG A 135 -0.15 -16.66 0.53
N GLU A 136 -0.14 -16.35 -0.75
CA GLU A 136 1.09 -16.03 -1.50
C GLU A 136 1.71 -14.71 -1.01
N ALA A 137 0.90 -13.68 -0.79
CA ALA A 137 1.35 -12.40 -0.24
C ALA A 137 1.99 -12.56 1.15
N VAL A 138 1.37 -13.32 2.06
CA VAL A 138 1.94 -13.58 3.39
C VAL A 138 3.25 -14.33 3.28
N ARG A 139 3.32 -15.32 2.38
CA ARG A 139 4.54 -16.09 2.15
C ARG A 139 5.68 -15.20 1.65
N GLU A 140 5.42 -14.33 0.68
CA GLU A 140 6.42 -13.39 0.14
C GLU A 140 6.92 -12.39 1.20
N VAL A 141 6.07 -12.03 2.16
CA VAL A 141 6.41 -11.04 3.20
C VAL A 141 7.10 -11.68 4.41
N CYS A 142 6.81 -12.95 4.71
CA CYS A 142 7.23 -13.60 5.95
C CYS A 142 8.18 -14.80 5.82
N ASP A 143 8.49 -15.26 4.60
CA ASP A 143 9.56 -16.26 4.34
C ASP A 143 10.94 -15.62 4.10
#